data_AF-A0AAE9YT61-F1
#
_entry.id   AF-A0AAE9YT61-F1
#
_cell.length_a   1.000
_cell.length_b   1.000
_cell.length_c   1.000
_cell.angle_alpha   90.00
_cell.angle_beta   90.00
_cell.angle_gamma   90.00
#
_symmetry.space_group_name_H-M   'P 1'
#
loop_
_entity.id
_entity.type
_entity.pdbx_description
1 polymer ?
#
loop_
_entity_poly.entity_id
_entity_poly.type
_entity_poly.pdbx_seq_one_letter_code
_entity_poly.pdbx_strand_id
1 'polypeptide(L)'
;MADSNHTSEPRSAKVKYPTSRQLTVLETICETAAKTRGVGLNYVPVVLEPYIVLRGKWLSQAGFTTGQKVTVTVNQHGLMITPSLPSPGPAIKP
;
A
#
# COMPACT_ATOMS: atom_id res chain seq x y z
N MET A 1 -45.00 30.38 -14.36
CA MET A 1 -45.01 28.93 -14.09
C MET A 1 -43.69 28.39 -14.63
N ALA A 2 -42.77 27.98 -13.78
CA ALA A 2 -41.46 27.50 -14.20
C ALA A 2 -41.15 26.20 -13.44
N ASP A 3 -41.46 25.07 -14.08
CA ASP A 3 -41.07 23.76 -13.59
C ASP A 3 -39.61 23.51 -14.01
N SER A 4 -38.68 23.82 -13.10
CA SER A 4 -37.28 23.48 -13.28
C SER A 4 -37.05 22.02 -12.89
N ASN A 5 -37.01 21.16 -13.91
CA ASN A 5 -36.58 19.76 -13.80
C ASN A 5 -35.07 19.72 -13.53
N HIS A 6 -34.68 19.70 -12.25
CA HIS A 6 -33.30 19.41 -11.88
C HIS A 6 -33.11 17.92 -11.64
N THR A 7 -32.78 17.18 -12.70
CA THR A 7 -32.18 15.86 -12.56
C THR A 7 -30.69 16.07 -12.32
N SER A 8 -30.25 16.01 -11.06
CA SER A 8 -28.82 15.91 -10.76
C SER A 8 -28.33 14.54 -11.25
N GLU A 9 -27.66 14.50 -12.38
CA GLU A 9 -26.93 13.30 -12.79
C GLU A 9 -25.92 12.91 -11.70
N PRO A 10 -25.75 11.61 -11.39
CA PRO A 10 -24.70 11.18 -10.51
C PRO A 10 -23.36 11.53 -11.17
N ARG A 11 -22.69 12.55 -10.65
CA ARG A 11 -21.37 12.98 -11.10
C ARG A 11 -20.41 11.82 -10.90
N SER A 12 -20.25 11.01 -11.95
CA SER A 12 -19.15 10.08 -12.09
C SER A 12 -17.89 10.93 -12.03
N ALA A 13 -17.24 10.94 -10.87
CA ALA A 13 -15.96 11.59 -10.68
C ALA A 13 -14.97 10.84 -11.57
N LYS A 14 -14.80 11.31 -12.81
CA LYS A 14 -13.79 10.83 -13.76
C LYS A 14 -12.43 11.07 -13.12
N VAL A 15 -11.94 10.10 -12.36
CA VAL A 15 -10.55 10.11 -11.90
C VAL A 15 -9.70 9.92 -13.16
N LYS A 16 -9.00 10.97 -13.59
CA LYS A 16 -8.04 10.89 -14.68
C LYS A 16 -6.85 10.05 -14.21
N TYR A 17 -6.80 8.80 -14.65
CA TYR A 17 -5.61 7.97 -14.60
C TYR A 17 -4.82 8.13 -15.91
N PRO A 18 -3.47 8.11 -15.88
CA PRO A 18 -2.60 7.94 -14.71
C PRO A 18 -2.27 9.26 -13.99
N THR A 19 -2.26 9.23 -12.65
CA THR A 19 -1.64 10.29 -11.83
C THR A 19 -0.28 9.79 -11.35
N SER A 20 0.80 10.19 -12.03
CA SER A 20 2.17 9.84 -11.61
C SER A 20 2.57 10.64 -10.37
N ARG A 21 3.32 9.99 -9.47
CA ARG A 21 3.90 10.60 -8.28
C ARG A 21 5.37 10.21 -8.18
N GLN A 22 6.22 11.17 -7.84
CA GLN A 22 7.61 10.92 -7.49
C GLN A 22 7.71 10.74 -5.98
N LEU A 23 8.40 9.70 -5.55
CA LEU A 23 8.64 9.37 -4.16
C LEU A 23 10.14 9.24 -3.95
N THR A 24 10.59 9.53 -2.74
CA THR A 24 12.00 9.40 -2.35
C THR A 24 12.20 8.05 -1.67
N VAL A 25 13.24 7.33 -2.08
CA VAL A 25 13.73 6.17 -1.35
C VAL A 25 14.46 6.66 -0.11
N LEU A 26 14.03 6.19 1.06
CA LEU A 26 14.59 6.50 2.36
C LEU A 26 15.33 5.27 2.91
N GLU A 27 15.98 5.44 4.06
CA GLU A 27 16.62 4.35 4.80
C GLU A 27 15.80 4.04 6.06
N THR A 28 15.67 2.75 6.38
CA THR A 28 15.07 2.25 7.63
C THR A 28 15.97 1.21 8.27
N ILE A 29 15.80 0.98 9.57
CA ILE A 29 16.50 -0.09 10.29
C ILE A 29 15.75 -1.40 10.10
N CYS A 30 16.44 -2.50 9.78
CA CYS A 30 15.86 -3.84 9.85
C CYS A 30 15.59 -4.21 11.31
N GLU A 31 14.38 -4.66 11.62
CA GLU A 31 14.14 -5.41 12.85
C GLU A 31 14.89 -6.74 12.76
N THR A 32 16.17 -6.71 13.12
CA THR A 32 16.99 -7.91 13.19
C THR A 32 16.54 -8.68 14.42
N ALA A 33 15.82 -9.77 14.22
CA ALA A 33 15.48 -10.68 15.29
C ALA A 33 16.77 -11.30 15.87
N ALA A 34 16.90 -11.22 17.19
CA ALA A 34 17.97 -11.74 18.03
C ALA A 34 19.22 -10.83 18.14
N LYS A 35 19.82 -10.65 19.32
CA LYS A 35 20.18 -11.73 20.24
C LYS A 35 20.20 -11.35 21.72
N THR A 36 20.05 -12.43 22.49
CA THR A 36 20.33 -12.68 23.90
C THR A 36 21.27 -11.66 24.56
N ARG A 37 20.75 -11.03 25.64
CA ARG A 37 21.49 -10.11 26.51
C ARG A 37 22.63 -10.84 27.23
N GLY A 38 23.84 -10.78 26.70
CA GLY A 38 25.06 -11.05 27.48
C GLY A 38 25.41 -9.84 28.35
N VAL A 39 25.97 -10.08 29.54
CA VAL A 39 26.41 -9.01 30.46
C VAL A 39 27.69 -8.37 29.90
N GLY A 40 27.62 -7.10 29.45
CA GLY A 40 28.73 -6.35 28.85
C GLY A 40 28.28 -5.24 27.89
N LEU A 41 29.23 -4.49 27.30
CA LEU A 41 28.96 -3.56 26.19
C LEU A 41 28.65 -4.37 24.93
N ASN A 42 27.38 -4.38 24.53
CA ASN A 42 26.94 -5.08 23.33
C ASN A 42 26.85 -4.08 22.16
N TYR A 43 27.84 -4.09 21.26
CA TYR A 43 27.70 -3.44 19.96
C TYR A 43 26.81 -4.31 19.08
N VAL A 44 25.64 -3.79 18.70
CA VAL A 44 24.73 -4.46 17.77
C VAL A 44 24.85 -3.76 16.42
N PRO A 45 25.35 -4.44 15.38
CA PRO A 45 25.35 -3.88 14.04
C PRO A 45 23.92 -3.52 13.61
N VAL A 46 23.73 -2.27 13.19
CA VAL A 46 22.46 -1.82 12.60
C VAL A 46 22.53 -2.09 11.11
N VAL A 47 21.60 -2.90 10.61
CA VAL A 47 21.42 -3.10 9.17
C VAL A 47 20.40 -2.08 8.68
N LEU A 48 20.80 -1.26 7.72
CA LEU A 48 19.93 -0.30 7.05
C LEU A 48 19.38 -0.91 5.75
N GLU A 49 18.10 -0.67 5.49
CA GLU A 49 17.40 -1.11 4.28
C GLU A 49 16.70 0.06 3.57
N PRO A 50 16.62 0.01 2.23
CA PRO A 50 15.86 0.99 1.47
C PRO A 50 14.35 0.81 1.67
N TYR A 51 13.63 1.91 1.87
CA TYR A 51 12.18 1.92 2.08
C TYR A 51 11.49 3.09 1.37
N ILE A 52 10.21 2.93 1.02
CA ILE A 52 9.37 3.97 0.40
C ILE A 52 8.08 4.15 1.22
N VAL A 53 7.79 5.39 1.63
CA VAL A 53 6.53 5.73 2.31
C VAL A 53 5.43 6.00 1.28
N LEU A 54 4.41 5.12 1.24
CA LEU A 54 3.20 5.34 0.46
C LEU A 54 2.12 6.01 1.32
N ARG A 55 1.85 7.30 1.08
CA ARG A 55 0.82 8.06 1.83
C ARG A 55 0.00 9.00 0.95
N GLY A 56 -1.25 9.21 1.33
CA GLY A 56 -2.15 10.23 0.76
C GLY A 56 -3.45 9.68 0.19
N LYS A 57 -4.40 10.59 -0.10
CA LYS A 57 -5.74 10.27 -0.60
C LYS A 57 -5.75 9.49 -1.93
N TRP A 58 -4.65 9.54 -2.68
CA TRP A 58 -4.51 8.87 -3.97
C TRP A 58 -4.51 7.34 -3.87
N LEU A 59 -4.09 6.77 -2.73
CA LEU A 59 -4.17 5.32 -2.48
C LEU A 59 -5.64 4.87 -2.42
N SER A 60 -6.47 5.61 -1.67
CA SER A 60 -7.90 5.34 -1.59
C SER A 60 -8.61 5.56 -2.92
N GLN A 61 -8.21 6.59 -3.68
CA GLN A 61 -8.72 6.82 -5.04
C GLN A 61 -8.38 5.64 -5.97
N ALA A 62 -7.17 5.07 -5.83
CA ALA A 62 -6.70 3.91 -6.56
C ALA A 62 -7.34 2.58 -6.11
N GLY A 63 -8.25 2.61 -5.12
CA GLY A 63 -9.01 1.43 -4.65
C GLY A 63 -8.36 0.67 -3.50
N PHE A 64 -7.28 1.18 -2.89
CA PHE A 64 -6.70 0.59 -1.69
C PHE A 64 -7.47 1.02 -0.44
N THR A 65 -7.80 0.05 0.42
CA THR A 65 -8.49 0.30 1.69
C THR A 65 -7.57 0.04 2.90
N THR A 66 -7.83 0.76 4.01
CA THR A 66 -7.06 0.57 5.24
C THR A 66 -7.22 -0.85 5.76
N GLY A 67 -6.11 -1.51 6.10
CA GLY A 67 -6.09 -2.91 6.55
C GLY A 67 -6.16 -3.94 5.43
N GLN A 68 -6.26 -3.52 4.17
CA GLN A 68 -6.19 -4.43 3.02
C GLN A 68 -4.79 -5.01 2.89
N LYS A 69 -4.72 -6.33 2.68
CA LYS A 69 -3.47 -7.00 2.30
C LYS A 69 -3.15 -6.67 0.84
N VAL A 70 -1.89 -6.39 0.57
CA VAL A 70 -1.40 -6.08 -0.78
C VAL A 70 -0.26 -7.02 -1.14
N THR A 71 -0.17 -7.34 -2.42
CA THR A 71 0.93 -8.09 -3.01
C THR A 71 1.85 -7.10 -3.73
N VAL A 72 3.15 -7.18 -3.44
CA VAL A 72 4.18 -6.38 -4.11
C VAL A 72 5.02 -7.30 -4.98
N THR A 73 4.93 -7.11 -6.29
CA THR A 73 5.72 -7.86 -7.27
C THR A 73 6.93 -7.02 -7.70
N VAL A 74 8.12 -7.60 -7.58
CA VAL A 74 9.40 -6.99 -7.97
C VAL A 74 9.79 -7.48 -9.36
N ASN A 75 9.91 -6.55 -10.31
CA ASN A 75 10.38 -6.80 -11.66
C ASN A 75 11.71 -6.07 -11.90
N GLN A 76 12.44 -6.45 -12.95
CA GLN A 76 13.59 -5.66 -13.42
C GLN A 76 13.09 -4.24 -13.79
N HIS A 77 13.46 -3.24 -12.99
CA HIS A 77 13.08 -1.82 -13.12
C HIS A 77 11.66 -1.42 -12.68
N GLY A 78 10.90 -2.27 -11.99
CA GLY A 78 9.55 -1.89 -11.58
C GLY A 78 9.03 -2.62 -10.35
N LEU A 79 8.19 -1.92 -9.59
CA LEU A 79 7.38 -2.49 -8.52
C LEU A 79 5.92 -2.35 -8.90
N MET A 80 5.19 -3.47 -8.86
CA MET A 80 3.74 -3.48 -9.05
C MET A 80 3.06 -3.84 -7.74
N ILE A 81 2.18 -2.96 -7.25
CA ILE A 81 1.42 -3.17 -6.02
C ILE A 81 -0.03 -3.42 -6.39
N THR A 82 -0.56 -4.56 -5.97
CA THR A 82 -1.95 -4.95 -6.23
C THR A 82 -2.63 -5.40 -4.93
N PRO A 83 -3.96 -5.23 -4.81
CA PRO A 83 -4.71 -5.89 -3.75
C PRO A 83 -4.48 -7.40 -3.75
N SER A 84 -4.18 -7.98 -2.58
CA SER A 84 -4.18 -9.42 -2.44
C SER A 84 -5.63 -9.90 -2.49
N LEU A 85 -5.96 -10.73 -3.48
CA LEU A 85 -7.28 -11.38 -3.50
C LEU A 85 -7.39 -12.26 -2.24
N PRO A 86 -8.51 -12.19 -1.50
CA PRO A 86 -8.78 -13.21 -0.49
C PRO A 86 -8.87 -14.54 -1.24
N SER A 87 -7.92 -15.43 -0.97
CA SER A 87 -8.01 -16.81 -1.44
C SER A 87 -9.39 -17.34 -1.00
N PRO A 88 -10.25 -17.83 -1.91
CA PRO A 88 -11.48 -18.50 -1.49
C PRO A 88 -11.05 -19.69 -0.63
N GLY A 89 -11.38 -19.63 0.65
CA GLY A 89 -11.14 -20.74 1.58
C GLY A 89 -11.71 -22.03 1.02
N PRO A 90 -11.18 -23.21 1.42
CA PRO A 90 -11.58 -24.47 0.83
C PRO A 90 -13.11 -24.62 0.91
N ALA A 91 -13.73 -24.78 -0.25
CA ALA A 91 -15.16 -25.03 -0.36
C ALA A 91 -15.47 -26.31 0.42
N ILE A 92 -16.12 -26.17 1.57
CA ILE A 92 -16.70 -27.28 2.31
C ILE A 92 -17.84 -27.80 1.43
N LYS A 93 -17.60 -28.92 0.74
CA LYS A 93 -18.66 -29.67 0.06
C LYS A 93 -19.51 -30.38 1.12
N PRO A 94 -20.85 -30.36 1.00
CA PRO A 94 -21.76 -31.11 1.86
C PRO A 94 -21.62 -32.62 1.65
#